data_AF-A0A2G9T6T0-F1
#
_entry.id   AF-A0A2G9T6T0-F1
#
_cell.length_a   1.000
_cell.length_b   1.000
_cell.length_c   1.000
_cell.angle_alpha   90.00
_cell.angle_beta   90.00
_cell.angle_gamma   90.00
#
_symmetry.space_group_name_H-M   'P 1'
#
loop_
_entity.id
_entity.type
_entity.pdbx_description
1 polymer ?
#
loop_
_entity_poly.entity_id
_entity_poly.type
_entity_poly.pdbx_seq_one_letter_code
_entity_poly.pdbx_strand_id
1 'polypeptide(L)'
;LVMDDQDTRRLLNAKLTTRGKDKGALVELLYPTIYKLSCLLDLRFFPFDVQTCKLTFGSWTFDNTLIDYFPHNILMQSASPTALTMKDGQF
;
A
#
# COMPACT_ATOMS: atom_id res chain seq x y z
N LEU A 1 28.55 -22.87 11.81
CA LEU A 1 27.13 -22.51 11.61
C LEU A 1 27.04 -21.84 10.25
N VAL A 2 26.65 -22.58 9.21
CA VAL A 2 26.46 -22.03 7.87
C VAL A 2 24.95 -21.89 7.71
N MET A 3 24.46 -20.67 7.49
CA MET A 3 23.04 -20.45 7.25
C MET A 3 22.68 -20.91 5.84
N ASP A 4 21.55 -21.58 5.71
CA ASP A 4 21.02 -22.03 4.43
C ASP A 4 20.55 -20.82 3.60
N ASP A 5 20.91 -20.80 2.31
CA ASP A 5 20.58 -19.69 1.39
C ASP A 5 19.06 -19.49 1.29
N GLN A 6 18.29 -20.56 1.49
CA GLN A 6 16.83 -20.56 1.45
C GLN A 6 16.18 -19.88 2.67
N ASP A 7 16.80 -19.94 3.85
CA ASP A 7 16.35 -19.20 5.03
C ASP A 7 16.74 -17.72 4.98
N THR A 8 17.86 -17.43 4.30
CA THR A 8 18.31 -16.04 4.07
C THR A 8 17.40 -15.30 3.09
N ARG A 9 16.84 -16.00 2.08
CA ARG A 9 15.89 -15.42 1.10
C ARG A 9 14.56 -14.98 1.70
N ARG A 10 14.12 -15.57 2.82
CA ARG A 10 12.92 -15.10 3.56
C ARG A 10 13.13 -13.76 4.25
N LEU A 11 14.38 -13.32 4.43
CA LEU A 11 14.74 -12.15 5.22
C LEU A 11 14.87 -10.85 4.41
N LEU A 12 14.73 -10.86 3.07
CA LEU A 12 14.98 -9.69 2.22
C LEU A 12 13.70 -9.03 1.67
N ASN A 13 12.70 -8.83 2.53
CA ASN A 13 11.52 -8.02 2.18
C ASN A 13 11.78 -6.51 2.30
N ALA A 14 13.03 -6.10 2.57
CA ALA A 14 13.43 -4.71 2.66
C ALA A 14 14.59 -4.46 1.67
N LYS A 15 14.36 -3.57 0.70
CA LYS A 15 15.39 -3.09 -0.22
C LYS A 15 15.83 -1.70 0.22
N LEU A 16 17.13 -1.56 0.47
CA LEU A 16 17.75 -0.32 0.93
C LEU A 16 18.51 0.32 -0.23
N THR A 17 18.23 1.59 -0.51
CA THR A 17 18.96 2.39 -1.51
C THR A 17 19.55 3.62 -0.83
N THR A 18 20.88 3.69 -0.72
CA THR A 18 21.57 4.84 -0.12
C THR A 18 21.61 6.01 -1.11
N ARG A 19 21.38 7.24 -0.64
CA ARG A 19 21.35 8.43 -1.52
C ARG A 19 22.66 9.24 -1.52
N GLY A 20 23.73 8.74 -0.89
CA GLY A 20 25.05 9.39 -0.81
C GLY A 20 25.44 9.87 0.59
N LYS A 21 26.65 10.43 0.73
CA LYS A 21 27.17 10.98 2.00
C LYS A 21 26.27 12.13 2.47
N ASP A 22 25.86 12.09 3.74
CA ASP A 22 24.94 13.04 4.40
C ASP A 22 23.48 13.04 3.90
N LYS A 23 23.09 12.07 3.06
CA LYS A 23 21.69 11.84 2.70
C LYS A 23 21.17 10.58 3.37
N GLY A 24 19.90 10.58 3.74
CA GLY A 24 19.21 9.39 4.26
C GLY A 24 19.16 8.24 3.24
N ALA A 25 18.60 7.11 3.68
CA ALA A 25 18.36 5.96 2.81
C ALA A 25 16.88 5.91 2.37
N LEU A 26 16.63 5.45 1.15
CA LEU A 26 15.31 5.01 0.72
C LEU A 26 15.13 3.56 1.18
N VAL A 27 14.06 3.31 1.92
CA VAL A 27 13.68 1.98 2.40
C VAL A 27 12.42 1.55 1.66
N GLU A 28 12.52 0.49 0.87
CA GLU A 28 11.40 -0.11 0.16
C GLU A 28 11.02 -1.42 0.85
N LEU A 29 9.79 -1.52 1.33
CA LEU A 29 9.27 -2.71 2.00
C LEU A 29 8.43 -3.53 1.00
N LEU A 30 8.98 -4.65 0.55
CA LEU A 30 8.45 -5.54 -0.49
C LEU A 30 7.73 -6.75 0.15
N TYR A 31 6.70 -6.49 0.95
CA TYR A 31 5.89 -7.56 1.55
C TYR A 31 4.66 -7.87 0.68
N PRO A 32 4.54 -9.07 0.11
CA PRO A 32 3.28 -9.49 -0.49
C PRO A 32 2.25 -9.67 0.64
N THR A 33 1.12 -8.99 0.54
CA THR A 33 0.10 -9.00 1.59
C THR A 33 -1.30 -8.96 1.00
N ILE A 34 -2.23 -9.60 1.69
CA ILE A 34 -3.66 -9.66 1.33
C ILE A 34 -4.42 -8.76 2.30
N TYR A 35 -4.98 -7.67 1.79
CA TYR A 35 -5.83 -6.78 2.58
C TYR A 35 -7.30 -7.16 2.44
N LYS A 36 -8.00 -7.25 3.58
CA LYS A 36 -9.45 -7.42 3.63
C LYS A 36 -10.05 -6.16 4.22
N LEU A 37 -11.03 -5.58 3.53
CA LEU A 37 -11.74 -4.39 3.98
C LEU A 37 -13.24 -4.66 4.11
N SER A 38 -13.88 -3.95 5.04
CA SER A 38 -15.34 -3.89 5.12
C SER A 38 -15.85 -2.80 4.18
N CYS A 39 -16.91 -3.09 3.43
CA CYS A 39 -17.52 -2.17 2.47
C CYS A 39 -19.04 -2.23 2.59
N LEU A 40 -19.70 -1.07 2.46
CA LEU A 40 -21.15 -0.97 2.44
C LEU A 40 -21.66 -1.29 1.03
N LEU A 41 -22.64 -2.19 0.94
CA LEU A 41 -23.22 -2.63 -0.32
C LEU A 41 -24.64 -2.10 -0.50
N ASP A 42 -24.95 -1.69 -1.72
CA ASP A 42 -26.30 -1.31 -2.13
C ASP A 42 -26.94 -2.45 -2.93
N LEU A 43 -27.97 -3.09 -2.37
CA LEU A 43 -28.60 -4.28 -2.94
C LEU A 43 -29.94 -4.00 -3.63
N ARG A 44 -30.27 -2.73 -3.90
CA ARG A 44 -31.56 -2.34 -4.49
C ARG A 44 -31.80 -2.88 -5.91
N PHE A 45 -30.72 -3.13 -6.66
CA PHE A 45 -30.77 -3.54 -8.07
C PHE A 45 -30.17 -4.93 -8.32
N PHE A 46 -30.09 -5.76 -7.28
CA PHE A 46 -29.58 -7.12 -7.40
C PHE A 46 -30.35 -7.93 -8.47
N PRO A 47 -29.68 -8.67 -9.37
CA PRO A 47 -28.24 -8.99 -9.43
C PRO A 47 -27.38 -8.08 -10.33
N PHE A 48 -27.91 -6.94 -10.79
CA PHE A 48 -27.25 -6.02 -11.74
C PHE A 48 -26.83 -4.68 -11.10
N ASP A 49 -26.51 -4.72 -9.82
CA ASP A 49 -26.04 -3.56 -9.05
C ASP A 49 -24.55 -3.27 -9.29
N VAL A 50 -24.16 -2.02 -9.02
CA VAL A 50 -22.77 -1.57 -9.09
C VAL A 50 -22.28 -1.28 -7.69
N GLN A 51 -21.21 -1.95 -7.27
CA GLN A 51 -20.64 -1.78 -5.93
C GLN A 51 -19.40 -0.90 -5.96
N THR A 52 -19.37 0.13 -5.11
CA THR A 52 -18.25 1.08 -4.98
C THR A 52 -17.64 0.96 -3.58
N CYS A 53 -16.41 0.48 -3.50
CA CYS A 53 -15.70 0.30 -2.23
C CYS A 53 -14.54 1.27 -2.08
N LYS A 54 -14.41 1.83 -0.86
CA LYS A 54 -13.34 2.75 -0.50
C LYS A 54 -12.37 2.07 0.45
N LEU A 55 -11.08 2.09 0.10
CA LEU A 55 -10.00 1.68 0.98
C LEU A 55 -9.22 2.92 1.45
N THR A 56 -8.98 3.02 2.75
CA THR A 56 -8.22 4.12 3.36
C THR A 56 -6.98 3.58 4.06
N PHE A 57 -5.81 4.12 3.72
CA PHE A 57 -4.55 3.84 4.40
C PHE A 57 -4.24 4.97 5.39
N GLY A 58 -3.69 4.62 6.55
CA GLY A 58 -3.29 5.58 7.57
C GLY A 58 -2.45 4.91 8.66
N SER A 59 -1.70 5.72 9.39
CA SER A 59 -0.92 5.29 10.55
C SER A 59 -1.80 5.16 11.77
N TRP A 60 -1.45 4.21 12.63
CA TRP A 60 -2.13 4.03 13.91
C TRP A 60 -1.72 5.08 14.94
N THR A 61 -0.44 5.45 14.95
CA THR A 61 0.18 6.29 16.00
C THR A 61 0.49 7.71 15.56
N PHE A 62 0.49 7.97 14.26
CA PHE A 62 0.89 9.26 13.70
C PHE A 62 -0.27 9.87 12.94
N ASP A 63 -0.34 11.20 12.97
CA ASP A 63 -1.28 11.97 12.18
C ASP A 63 -0.62 12.46 10.88
N ASN A 64 -1.43 13.02 9.98
CA ASN A 64 -1.00 13.53 8.67
C ASN A 64 -0.01 14.70 8.72
N THR A 65 0.36 15.20 9.90
CA THR A 65 1.40 16.23 10.06
C THR A 65 2.80 15.64 10.11
N LEU A 66 2.92 14.34 10.38
CA LEU A 66 4.20 13.65 10.58
C LEU A 66 4.51 12.68 9.45
N ILE A 67 3.49 12.19 8.74
CA ILE A 67 3.62 11.22 7.66
C ILE A 67 2.80 11.68 6.45
N ASP A 68 3.46 11.72 5.30
CA ASP A 68 2.83 11.95 4.01
C ASP A 68 2.65 10.64 3.24
N TYR A 69 1.46 10.44 2.68
CA TYR A 69 1.13 9.26 1.87
C TYR A 69 1.03 9.63 0.39
N PHE A 70 1.78 8.91 -0.44
CA PHE A 70 1.73 9.09 -1.90
C PHE A 70 1.61 7.74 -2.60
N PRO A 71 0.72 7.61 -3.60
CA PRO A 71 0.73 6.45 -4.48
C PRO A 71 2.03 6.44 -5.29
N HIS A 72 2.61 5.25 -5.51
CA HIS A 72 3.86 5.11 -6.25
C HIS A 72 3.75 5.55 -7.72
N ASN A 73 2.54 5.58 -8.27
CA ASN A 73 2.27 6.04 -9.64
C ASN A 73 1.95 7.55 -9.67
N ILE A 74 2.91 8.32 -10.16
CA ILE A 74 2.92 9.79 -10.25
C ILE A 74 1.79 10.39 -11.13
N LEU A 75 1.16 9.59 -12.00
CA LEU A 75 0.02 10.05 -12.82
C LEU A 75 -1.29 10.21 -12.01
N MET A 76 -1.33 9.78 -10.74
CA MET A 76 -2.49 9.87 -9.85
C MET A 76 -2.38 11.02 -8.83
N GLN A 77 -1.52 12.02 -9.05
CA GLN A 77 -1.35 13.17 -8.14
C GLN A 77 -2.56 14.12 -8.07
N SER A 78 -3.57 13.96 -8.93
CA SER A 78 -4.82 14.74 -8.87
C SER A 78 -5.91 14.10 -8.01
N ALA A 79 -5.73 12.85 -7.56
CA ALA A 79 -6.68 12.19 -6.66
C ALA A 79 -6.17 12.31 -5.22
N SER A 80 -6.97 12.94 -4.37
CA SER A 80 -6.72 13.06 -2.92
C SER A 80 -6.24 11.73 -2.30
N PRO A 81 -5.18 11.73 -1.46
CA PRO A 81 -4.59 10.51 -0.89
C PRO A 81 -5.53 9.70 0.02
N THR A 82 -6.73 10.22 0.33
CA THR A 82 -7.72 9.56 1.18
C THR A 82 -8.71 8.66 0.43
N ALA A 83 -8.64 8.53 -0.89
CA ALA A 83 -9.56 7.69 -1.65
C ALA A 83 -8.87 7.03 -2.85
N LEU A 84 -8.19 5.91 -2.60
CA LEU A 84 -7.90 4.97 -3.68
C LEU A 84 -9.21 4.25 -4.02
N THR A 85 -9.87 4.68 -5.10
CA THR A 85 -11.03 3.99 -5.63
C THR A 85 -10.53 2.77 -6.40
N MET A 86 -10.83 1.57 -5.89
CA MET A 86 -10.67 0.33 -6.65
C MET A 86 -11.64 0.38 -7.84
N LYS A 87 -11.14 0.76 -9.02
CA LYS A 87 -11.86 0.56 -10.27
C LYS A 87 -11.37 -0.78 -10.83
N ASP A 88 -12.31 -1.71 -10.95
CA ASP A 88 -12.17 -2.94 -11.74
C ASP A 88 -11.21 -4.01 -11.22
N GLY A 89 -11.21 -4.24 -9.90
CA GLY A 89 -10.79 -5.54 -9.34
C GLY A 89 -9.37 -6.01 -9.70
N GLN A 90 -8.46 -5.08 -10.01
CA GLN A 90 -7.10 -5.41 -10.41
C GLN A 90 -6.13 -4.58 -9.59
N PHE A 91 -5.22 -5.27 -8.90
CA PHE A 91 -4.01 -4.69 -8.31
C PHE A 91 -3.00 -4.37 -9.42
#